data_AF-A0A7C1RWJ4-F1
#
_entry.id   AF-A0A7C1RWJ4-F1
#
_cell.length_a   1.000
_cell.length_b   1.000
_cell.length_c   1.000
_cell.angle_alpha   90.00
_cell.angle_beta   90.00
_cell.angle_gamma   90.00
#
_symmetry.space_group_name_H-M   'P 1'
#
loop_
_entity.id
_entity.type
_entity.pdbx_description
1 polymer ?
#
loop_
_entity_poly.entity_id
_entity_poly.type
_entity_poly.pdbx_seq_one_letter_code
_entity_poly.pdbx_strand_id
1 'polypeptide(L)'
;MKFYKLTLILFLFGITIPNYSQQITKEELVFLTPEWKGERFDDGRPNVSDAILNRMKMVTLEEAWAVLKGENFKYQYSEDWQTINPDSVLVGRAVTAVFMPGRPDIHRAIDDRGHNRDGRIKSQNSWPLELLTKGDVYVVDQFGAHIDGPTIGDNLGNAIYAKTGNGIVYDGAIRDIAGLKEIGGFTSFFRSYHPSHHLNDPDGQLNTTLVGINTPTRIGMATVMPGDIVLGRDGGVIFIPPHLAERVVKTSEIVRLRDMFGHEKLREQKYTAGEIDNRWSEEIEKDFSKWLNEHIDELPVPKEQIQELLKTRTW
;
A
#
# COMPACT_ATOMS: atom_id res chain seq x y z
N MET A 1 -1.76 48.40 55.63
CA MET A 1 -1.87 47.88 54.25
C MET A 1 -0.74 46.89 54.02
N LYS A 2 -1.00 45.58 54.09
CA LYS A 2 -0.04 44.53 53.72
C LYS A 2 -0.40 44.03 52.33
N PHE A 3 0.47 44.29 51.36
CA PHE A 3 0.34 43.76 49.99
C PHE A 3 0.72 42.27 50.00
N TYR A 4 -0.22 41.40 49.64
CA TYR A 4 0.09 40.01 49.31
C TYR A 4 0.59 39.95 47.86
N LYS A 5 1.85 39.54 47.67
CA LYS A 5 2.38 39.15 46.37
C LYS A 5 1.78 37.78 46.02
N LEU A 6 0.91 37.74 45.02
CA LEU A 6 0.38 36.52 44.44
C LEU A 6 1.41 36.00 43.42
N THR A 7 2.17 34.97 43.78
CA THR A 7 3.10 34.30 42.87
C THR A 7 2.31 33.30 42.03
N LEU A 8 2.14 33.61 40.74
CA LEU A 8 1.51 32.71 39.76
C LEU A 8 2.51 31.59 39.41
N ILE A 9 2.30 30.38 39.93
CA ILE A 9 3.06 29.19 39.53
C ILE A 9 2.45 28.66 38.23
N LEU A 10 3.14 28.88 37.12
CA LEU A 10 2.80 28.27 35.83
C LEU A 10 3.19 26.78 35.88
N PHE A 11 2.20 25.90 36.07
CA PHE A 11 2.41 24.46 35.85
C PHE A 11 2.49 24.22 34.33
N LEU A 12 3.70 24.16 33.80
CA LEU A 12 3.97 23.55 32.51
C LEU A 12 3.72 22.04 32.64
N PHE A 13 2.49 21.61 32.33
CA PHE A 13 2.24 20.21 32.01
C PHE A 13 2.99 19.91 30.71
N GLY A 14 4.19 19.34 30.83
CA GLY A 14 4.89 18.76 29.70
C GLY A 14 4.04 17.63 29.16
N ILE A 15 3.39 17.83 28.02
CA ILE A 15 2.76 16.76 27.26
C ILE A 15 3.91 15.91 26.73
N THR A 16 4.19 14.78 27.36
CA THR A 16 5.09 13.77 26.83
C THR A 16 4.40 13.13 25.64
N ILE A 17 4.76 13.54 24.43
CA ILE A 17 4.34 12.86 23.21
C ILE A 17 5.10 11.52 23.19
N PRO A 18 4.41 10.37 23.14
CA PRO A 18 5.08 9.08 23.03
C PRO A 18 5.82 9.02 21.69
N ASN A 19 7.15 8.99 21.74
CA ASN A 19 8.01 8.77 20.59
C ASN A 19 8.37 7.28 20.50
N TYR A 20 7.68 6.56 19.63
CA TYR A 20 7.98 5.17 19.29
C TYR A 20 9.26 5.14 18.44
N SER A 21 10.39 4.76 19.02
CA SER A 21 11.69 5.11 18.41
C SER A 21 12.11 4.29 17.19
N GLN A 22 11.46 3.17 16.87
CA GLN A 22 11.60 2.53 15.54
C GLN A 22 10.47 2.94 14.58
N GLN A 23 9.50 3.72 15.06
CA GLN A 23 8.46 4.27 14.20
C GLN A 23 8.86 5.65 13.70
N ILE A 24 8.61 5.95 12.43
CA ILE A 24 8.73 7.33 11.96
C ILE A 24 7.81 8.23 12.81
N THR A 25 8.24 9.47 13.08
CA THR A 25 7.35 10.44 13.71
C THR A 25 6.30 10.91 12.71
N LYS A 26 5.15 11.36 13.22
CA LYS A 26 4.10 11.96 12.40
C LYS A 26 4.64 13.15 11.60
N GLU A 27 5.43 14.00 12.26
CA GLU A 27 6.01 15.21 11.69
C GLU A 27 6.93 14.86 10.51
N GLU A 28 7.79 13.86 10.67
CA GLU A 28 8.71 13.41 9.63
C GLU A 28 7.95 12.77 8.46
N LEU A 29 6.94 11.94 8.74
CA LEU A 29 6.13 11.33 7.68
C LEU A 29 5.35 12.37 6.88
N VAL A 30 4.81 13.40 7.54
CA VAL A 30 4.17 14.54 6.87
C VAL A 30 5.18 15.32 6.03
N PHE A 31 6.39 15.55 6.56
CA PHE A 31 7.48 16.22 5.84
C PHE A 31 7.88 15.46 4.57
N LEU A 32 8.00 14.13 4.64
CA LEU A 32 8.38 13.28 3.49
C LEU A 32 7.25 13.03 2.50
N THR A 33 6.01 13.39 2.82
CA THR A 33 4.84 13.26 1.93
C THR A 33 4.15 14.61 1.66
N PRO A 34 4.90 15.64 1.21
CA PRO A 34 4.39 17.01 1.17
C PRO A 34 3.28 17.20 0.15
N GLU A 35 3.25 16.40 -0.92
CA GLU A 35 2.24 16.47 -1.98
C GLU A 35 0.87 15.96 -1.54
N TRP A 36 0.79 15.14 -0.48
CA TRP A 36 -0.50 14.70 0.05
C TRP A 36 -1.16 15.79 0.89
N LYS A 37 -2.29 16.30 0.39
CA LYS A 37 -3.11 17.35 1.02
C LYS A 37 -4.42 16.85 1.62
N GLY A 38 -4.72 15.55 1.50
CA GLY A 38 -5.94 14.94 2.03
C GLY A 38 -5.84 14.57 3.51
N GLU A 39 -6.88 13.90 4.00
CA GLU A 39 -6.95 13.36 5.36
C GLU A 39 -5.76 12.43 5.66
N ARG A 40 -5.38 12.34 6.94
CA ARG A 40 -4.30 11.48 7.42
C ARG A 40 -4.77 10.69 8.65
N PHE A 41 -4.18 9.52 8.86
CA PHE A 41 -4.32 8.80 10.12
C PHE A 41 -3.58 9.54 11.24
N ASP A 42 -3.85 9.13 12.49
CA ASP A 42 -3.24 9.75 13.68
C ASP A 42 -1.71 9.71 13.64
N ASP A 43 -1.15 8.63 13.08
CA ASP A 43 0.28 8.40 12.88
C ASP A 43 0.91 9.20 11.72
N GLY A 44 0.12 10.00 11.00
CA GLY A 44 0.58 10.84 9.89
C GLY A 44 0.51 10.20 8.51
N ARG A 45 0.17 8.91 8.41
CA ARG A 45 0.01 8.23 7.11
C ARG A 45 -1.09 8.89 6.28
N PRO A 46 -0.87 9.12 4.97
CA PRO A 46 -1.92 9.49 4.02
C PRO A 46 -3.12 8.54 4.06
N ASN A 47 -4.33 9.10 4.20
CA ASN A 47 -5.59 8.34 4.21
C ASN A 47 -6.34 8.53 2.88
N VAL A 48 -5.83 7.90 1.82
CA VAL A 48 -6.53 7.80 0.51
C VAL A 48 -7.88 7.14 0.73
N SER A 49 -8.98 7.60 0.14
CA SER A 49 -10.32 7.06 0.48
C SER A 49 -10.56 5.62 -0.02
N ASP A 50 -11.42 4.87 0.67
CA ASP A 50 -11.84 3.52 0.24
C ASP A 50 -12.48 3.52 -1.15
N ALA A 51 -13.11 4.62 -1.57
CA ALA A 51 -13.67 4.78 -2.90
C ALA A 51 -12.57 4.72 -3.99
N ILE A 52 -11.43 5.36 -3.76
CA ILE A 52 -10.27 5.27 -4.66
C ILE A 52 -9.70 3.85 -4.64
N LEU A 53 -9.56 3.23 -3.47
CA LEU A 53 -9.06 1.85 -3.36
C LEU A 53 -9.95 0.84 -4.10
N ASN A 54 -11.27 0.99 -4.00
CA ASN A 54 -12.20 0.10 -4.70
C ASN A 54 -12.10 0.23 -6.22
N ARG A 55 -11.97 1.46 -6.73
CA ARG A 55 -11.77 1.71 -8.17
C ARG A 55 -10.39 1.23 -8.65
N MET A 56 -9.36 1.36 -7.80
CA MET A 56 -7.98 0.90 -8.07
C MET A 56 -7.91 -0.60 -8.35
N LYS A 57 -8.84 -1.42 -7.86
CA LYS A 57 -8.88 -2.87 -8.16
C LYS A 57 -9.05 -3.19 -9.64
N MET A 58 -9.60 -2.26 -10.43
CA MET A 58 -9.78 -2.43 -11.88
C MET A 58 -8.57 -1.93 -12.69
N VAL A 59 -7.57 -1.34 -12.03
CA VAL A 59 -6.38 -0.79 -12.67
C VAL A 59 -5.40 -1.92 -13.02
N THR A 60 -4.82 -1.86 -14.21
CA THR A 60 -3.74 -2.75 -14.64
C THR A 60 -2.38 -2.20 -14.22
N LEU A 61 -1.36 -3.07 -14.16
CA LEU A 61 -0.01 -2.63 -13.80
C LEU A 61 0.56 -1.67 -14.85
N GLU A 62 0.25 -1.86 -16.13
CA GLU A 62 0.66 -1.05 -17.26
C GLU A 62 0.09 0.38 -17.19
N GLU A 63 -1.20 0.51 -16.88
CA GLU A 63 -1.86 1.81 -16.72
C GLU A 63 -1.26 2.60 -15.54
N ALA A 64 -1.10 1.93 -14.39
CA ALA A 64 -0.48 2.55 -13.22
C ALA A 64 0.97 2.96 -13.53
N TRP A 65 1.74 2.08 -14.18
CA TRP A 65 3.11 2.34 -14.59
C TRP A 65 3.22 3.52 -15.55
N ALA A 66 2.34 3.62 -16.54
CA ALA A 66 2.34 4.73 -17.50
C ALA A 66 2.17 6.09 -16.81
N VAL A 67 1.24 6.19 -15.86
CA VAL A 67 1.02 7.41 -15.07
C VAL A 67 2.25 7.74 -14.21
N LEU A 68 2.75 6.76 -13.45
CA LEU A 68 3.90 6.97 -12.56
C LEU A 68 5.15 7.37 -13.33
N LYS A 69 5.44 6.69 -14.45
CA LYS A 69 6.57 7.02 -15.32
C LYS A 69 6.46 8.43 -15.90
N GLY A 70 5.24 8.85 -16.27
CA GLY A 70 4.96 10.22 -16.73
C GLY A 70 5.29 11.28 -15.66
N GLU A 71 5.07 10.94 -14.39
CA GLU A 71 5.43 11.77 -13.22
C GLU A 71 6.86 11.53 -12.72
N ASN A 72 7.71 10.89 -13.53
CA ASN A 72 9.11 10.59 -13.24
C ASN A 72 9.36 9.61 -12.07
N PHE A 73 8.35 8.80 -11.70
CA PHE A 73 8.49 7.67 -10.78
C PHE A 73 8.85 6.40 -11.56
N LYS A 74 10.15 6.08 -11.61
CA LYS A 74 10.72 5.04 -12.52
C LYS A 74 11.05 3.70 -11.86
N TYR A 75 10.82 3.56 -10.56
CA TYR A 75 11.26 2.38 -9.80
C TYR A 75 10.13 1.74 -9.00
N GLN A 76 8.89 2.21 -9.15
CA GLN A 76 7.78 1.84 -8.26
C GLN A 76 7.19 0.44 -8.51
N TYR A 77 7.78 -0.35 -9.41
CA TYR A 77 7.32 -1.70 -9.76
C TYR A 77 8.32 -2.76 -9.28
N SER A 78 7.81 -3.86 -8.75
CA SER A 78 8.56 -5.07 -8.42
C SER A 78 7.83 -6.30 -8.93
N GLU A 79 8.57 -7.21 -9.55
CA GLU A 79 8.09 -8.48 -10.11
C GLU A 79 8.66 -9.69 -9.36
N ASP A 80 8.43 -10.90 -9.90
CA ASP A 80 8.87 -12.19 -9.36
C ASP A 80 8.32 -12.51 -7.97
N TRP A 81 7.02 -12.34 -7.80
CA TRP A 81 6.30 -12.67 -6.57
C TRP A 81 5.59 -14.01 -6.67
N GLN A 82 5.65 -14.79 -5.60
CA GLN A 82 4.75 -15.91 -5.37
C GLN A 82 3.46 -15.41 -4.74
N THR A 83 2.36 -16.12 -5.03
CA THR A 83 1.03 -15.81 -4.51
C THR A 83 0.33 -17.06 -4.01
N ILE A 84 -0.41 -16.96 -2.91
CA ILE A 84 -1.27 -18.07 -2.45
C ILE A 84 -2.50 -18.21 -3.35
N ASN A 85 -3.10 -17.08 -3.73
CA ASN A 85 -4.29 -16.99 -4.57
C ASN A 85 -3.97 -16.14 -5.82
N PRO A 86 -3.54 -16.76 -6.94
CA PRO A 86 -3.05 -16.03 -8.11
C PRO A 86 -4.04 -15.04 -8.74
N ASP A 87 -5.33 -15.35 -8.68
CA ASP A 87 -6.40 -14.51 -9.26
C ASP A 87 -6.78 -13.30 -8.38
N SER A 88 -6.15 -13.15 -7.21
CA SER A 88 -6.50 -12.10 -6.26
C SER A 88 -5.80 -10.77 -6.59
N VAL A 89 -6.56 -9.68 -6.54
CA VAL A 89 -6.02 -8.32 -6.68
C VAL A 89 -5.82 -7.71 -5.29
N LEU A 90 -4.59 -7.38 -4.95
CA LEU A 90 -4.21 -6.70 -3.71
C LEU A 90 -4.29 -5.20 -3.90
N VAL A 91 -5.16 -4.52 -3.14
CA VAL A 91 -5.18 -3.07 -3.08
C VAL A 91 -5.30 -2.60 -1.65
N GLY A 92 -4.45 -1.67 -1.24
CA GLY A 92 -4.60 -0.99 0.03
C GLY A 92 -3.45 -0.04 0.37
N ARG A 93 -3.52 0.55 1.56
CA ARG A 93 -2.53 1.53 2.03
C ARG A 93 -1.39 0.81 2.74
N ALA A 94 -0.15 1.11 2.40
CA ALA A 94 1.01 0.44 2.97
C ALA A 94 1.19 0.77 4.46
N VAL A 95 1.30 -0.26 5.30
CA VAL A 95 1.95 -0.23 6.61
C VAL A 95 3.27 -0.96 6.47
N THR A 96 4.37 -0.23 6.62
CA THR A 96 5.70 -0.77 6.34
C THR A 96 6.36 -1.34 7.59
N ALA A 97 7.14 -2.40 7.43
CA ALA A 97 8.08 -2.88 8.44
C ALA A 97 9.42 -3.24 7.80
N VAL A 98 10.51 -2.96 8.51
CA VAL A 98 11.87 -3.20 8.04
C VAL A 98 12.61 -4.04 9.08
N PHE A 99 13.01 -5.23 8.67
CA PHE A 99 13.87 -6.08 9.46
C PHE A 99 15.30 -6.04 8.93
N MET A 100 16.23 -6.36 9.81
CA MET A 100 17.64 -6.56 9.50
C MET A 100 18.12 -7.88 10.10
N PRO A 101 19.29 -8.40 9.66
CA PRO A 101 19.93 -9.52 10.32
C PRO A 101 20.05 -9.30 11.83
N GLY A 102 19.80 -10.37 12.58
CA GLY A 102 19.80 -10.36 14.03
C GLY A 102 21.06 -9.76 14.64
N ARG A 103 20.90 -8.77 15.52
CA ARG A 103 21.98 -8.15 16.28
C ARG A 103 21.61 -8.05 17.76
N PRO A 104 22.11 -8.93 18.64
CA PRO A 104 21.65 -9.02 20.03
C PRO A 104 21.79 -7.74 20.84
N ASP A 105 22.84 -6.94 20.61
CA ASP A 105 23.05 -5.65 21.24
C ASP A 105 21.91 -4.67 20.93
N ILE A 106 21.54 -4.57 19.65
CA ILE A 106 20.46 -3.69 19.16
C ILE A 106 19.09 -4.25 19.55
N HIS A 107 18.89 -5.56 19.40
CA HIS A 107 17.62 -6.22 19.70
C HIS A 107 17.20 -6.00 21.16
N ARG A 108 18.13 -6.20 22.11
CA ARG A 108 17.86 -5.95 23.54
C ARG A 108 17.49 -4.49 23.82
N ALA A 109 18.16 -3.54 23.17
CA ALA A 109 17.85 -2.12 23.33
C ALA A 109 16.46 -1.75 22.78
N ILE A 110 16.07 -2.38 21.66
CA ILE A 110 14.74 -2.23 21.06
C ILE A 110 13.67 -2.89 21.92
N ASP A 111 13.91 -4.08 22.47
CA ASP A 111 13.01 -4.77 23.39
C ASP A 111 12.80 -4.00 24.69
N ASP A 112 13.88 -3.56 25.35
CA ASP A 112 13.79 -2.75 26.57
C ASP A 112 12.90 -1.52 26.36
N ARG A 113 13.11 -0.80 25.25
CA ARG A 113 12.27 0.34 24.89
C ARG A 113 10.84 -0.09 24.59
N GLY A 114 10.66 -1.10 23.74
CA GLY A 114 9.36 -1.60 23.30
C GLY A 114 8.47 -1.98 24.47
N HIS A 115 8.99 -2.79 25.40
CA HIS A 115 8.25 -3.30 26.55
C HIS A 115 8.10 -2.25 27.66
N ASN A 116 9.16 -1.50 27.99
CA ASN A 116 9.16 -0.63 29.17
C ASN A 116 8.69 0.81 28.89
N ARG A 117 8.68 1.26 27.63
CA ARG A 117 8.30 2.65 27.27
C ARG A 117 7.11 2.71 26.31
N ASP A 118 7.12 1.85 25.30
CA ASP A 118 6.15 1.91 24.20
C ASP A 118 4.91 1.04 24.46
N GLY A 119 4.93 0.18 25.49
CA GLY A 119 3.83 -0.71 25.85
C GLY A 119 3.62 -1.88 24.88
N ARG A 120 4.64 -2.19 24.05
CA ARG A 120 4.61 -3.29 23.10
C ARG A 120 4.54 -4.62 23.85
N ILE A 121 3.81 -5.59 23.30
CA ILE A 121 3.66 -6.92 23.88
C ILE A 121 4.27 -7.95 22.92
N LYS A 122 4.81 -9.04 23.48
CA LYS A 122 5.44 -10.15 22.73
C LYS A 122 6.68 -9.69 21.94
N SER A 123 7.11 -10.54 21.02
CA SER A 123 8.24 -10.33 20.14
C SER A 123 7.98 -9.30 19.05
N GLN A 124 9.07 -8.70 18.58
CA GLN A 124 9.10 -7.57 17.65
C GLN A 124 8.25 -7.79 16.39
N ASN A 125 8.19 -9.02 15.87
CA ASN A 125 7.46 -9.36 14.64
C ASN A 125 5.95 -9.04 14.68
N SER A 126 5.35 -8.94 15.87
CA SER A 126 3.94 -8.61 16.02
C SER A 126 3.65 -7.11 16.19
N TRP A 127 4.65 -6.29 16.52
CA TRP A 127 4.44 -4.88 16.85
C TRP A 127 3.86 -4.05 15.68
N PRO A 128 4.25 -4.26 14.40
CA PRO A 128 3.64 -3.52 13.30
C PRO A 128 2.13 -3.72 13.14
N LEU A 129 1.61 -4.87 13.59
CA LEU A 129 0.18 -5.20 13.46
C LEU A 129 -0.71 -4.27 14.31
N GLU A 130 -0.15 -3.60 15.32
CA GLU A 130 -0.89 -2.64 16.13
C GLU A 130 -1.38 -1.43 15.31
N LEU A 131 -0.68 -1.08 14.23
CA LEU A 131 -1.00 0.07 13.36
C LEU A 131 -1.96 -0.27 12.22
N LEU A 132 -2.10 -1.57 11.91
CA LEU A 132 -2.95 -2.03 10.82
C LEU A 132 -4.42 -1.70 11.10
N THR A 133 -5.06 -1.05 10.13
CA THR A 133 -6.50 -0.81 10.10
C THR A 133 -7.13 -1.40 8.84
N LYS A 134 -8.46 -1.31 8.74
CA LYS A 134 -9.24 -1.85 7.63
C LYS A 134 -8.73 -1.29 6.29
N GLY A 135 -8.47 -2.19 5.34
CA GLY A 135 -7.98 -1.85 4.00
C GLY A 135 -6.47 -1.61 3.90
N ASP A 136 -5.71 -1.69 5.00
CA ASP A 136 -4.25 -1.62 4.92
C ASP A 136 -3.64 -2.89 4.30
N VAL A 137 -2.45 -2.75 3.73
CA VAL A 137 -1.59 -3.85 3.29
C VAL A 137 -0.34 -3.84 4.16
N TYR A 138 0.01 -4.99 4.74
CA TYR A 138 1.25 -5.10 5.49
C TYR A 138 2.43 -5.36 4.52
N VAL A 139 3.34 -4.39 4.43
CA VAL A 139 4.45 -4.37 3.47
C VAL A 139 5.77 -4.53 4.23
N VAL A 140 6.54 -5.57 3.96
CA VAL A 140 7.69 -5.94 4.78
C VAL A 140 8.93 -6.16 3.94
N ASP A 141 10.04 -5.54 4.34
CA ASP A 141 11.39 -5.95 3.94
C ASP A 141 11.96 -6.88 5.02
N GLN A 142 12.18 -8.14 4.65
CA GLN A 142 12.77 -9.18 5.50
C GLN A 142 14.20 -9.52 5.04
N PHE A 143 14.89 -8.58 4.39
CA PHE A 143 16.30 -8.62 3.99
C PHE A 143 16.71 -9.90 3.22
N GLY A 144 15.76 -10.57 2.56
CA GLY A 144 15.98 -11.83 1.87
C GLY A 144 16.12 -13.06 2.78
N ALA A 145 15.72 -12.99 4.05
CA ALA A 145 15.78 -14.13 4.95
C ALA A 145 14.87 -15.28 4.46
N HIS A 146 15.47 -16.44 4.27
CA HIS A 146 14.78 -17.64 3.78
C HIS A 146 14.72 -18.74 4.85
N ILE A 147 15.87 -19.32 5.21
CA ILE A 147 15.98 -20.26 6.32
C ILE A 147 15.91 -19.48 7.62
N ASP A 148 15.06 -19.95 8.52
CA ASP A 148 14.62 -19.27 9.74
C ASP A 148 14.01 -17.87 9.47
N GLY A 149 13.83 -17.46 8.22
CA GLY A 149 13.26 -16.15 7.87
C GLY A 149 11.77 -15.96 8.19
N PRO A 150 10.89 -16.97 8.07
CA PRO A 150 9.45 -16.75 8.13
C PRO A 150 8.95 -16.13 9.44
N THR A 151 8.43 -14.90 9.35
CA THR A 151 7.59 -14.31 10.39
C THR A 151 6.11 -14.49 10.10
N ILE A 152 5.71 -14.57 8.82
CA ILE A 152 4.32 -14.83 8.43
C ILE A 152 4.07 -16.34 8.41
N GLY A 153 3.18 -16.76 9.30
CA GLY A 153 2.50 -18.05 9.29
C GLY A 153 1.00 -17.85 9.53
N ASP A 154 0.28 -18.94 9.79
CA ASP A 154 -1.18 -18.96 9.94
C ASP A 154 -1.72 -17.95 10.97
N ASN A 155 -1.11 -17.86 12.14
CA ASN A 155 -1.53 -17.00 13.24
C ASN A 155 -1.35 -15.52 12.92
N LEU A 156 -0.20 -15.15 12.35
CA LEU A 156 0.05 -13.76 11.96
C LEU A 156 -0.79 -13.38 10.74
N GLY A 157 -0.95 -14.29 9.77
CA GLY A 157 -1.86 -14.09 8.64
C GLY A 157 -3.30 -13.84 9.08
N ASN A 158 -3.83 -14.65 10.01
CA ASN A 158 -5.15 -14.45 10.59
C ASN A 158 -5.26 -13.12 11.34
N ALA A 159 -4.23 -12.74 12.11
CA ALA A 159 -4.24 -11.46 12.84
C ALA A 159 -4.23 -10.25 11.89
N ILE A 160 -3.45 -10.31 10.80
CA ILE A 160 -3.43 -9.28 9.75
C ILE A 160 -4.79 -9.22 9.06
N TYR A 161 -5.34 -10.36 8.64
CA TYR A 161 -6.63 -10.42 7.95
C TYR A 161 -7.78 -9.95 8.84
N ALA A 162 -7.80 -10.32 10.12
CA ALA A 162 -8.84 -9.88 11.06
C ALA A 162 -8.85 -8.36 11.26
N LYS A 163 -7.69 -7.69 11.19
CA LYS A 163 -7.57 -6.23 11.30
C LYS A 163 -7.88 -5.50 9.99
N THR A 164 -7.40 -6.05 8.88
CA THR A 164 -7.37 -5.32 7.60
C THR A 164 -8.46 -5.76 6.63
N GLY A 165 -8.91 -7.02 6.72
CA GLY A 165 -9.68 -7.70 5.67
C GLY A 165 -8.91 -7.84 4.35
N ASN A 166 -7.57 -7.78 4.39
CA ASN A 166 -6.72 -7.64 3.21
C ASN A 166 -5.49 -8.55 3.29
N GLY A 167 -4.32 -8.06 2.89
CA GLY A 167 -3.20 -8.91 2.52
C GLY A 167 -1.81 -8.38 2.87
N ILE A 168 -0.82 -9.01 2.24
CA ILE A 168 0.60 -8.71 2.47
C ILE A 168 1.38 -8.54 1.17
N VAL A 169 2.42 -7.73 1.25
CA VAL A 169 3.61 -7.82 0.39
C VAL A 169 4.79 -8.11 1.31
N TYR A 170 5.38 -9.29 1.20
CA TYR A 170 6.40 -9.76 2.13
C TYR A 170 7.67 -10.16 1.39
N ASP A 171 8.67 -9.27 1.40
CA ASP A 171 9.97 -9.46 0.74
C ASP A 171 10.86 -10.42 1.55
N GLY A 172 10.42 -11.68 1.66
CA GLY A 172 11.04 -12.74 2.43
C GLY A 172 10.30 -14.07 2.30
N ALA A 173 10.70 -15.05 3.12
CA ALA A 173 10.02 -16.34 3.20
C ALA A 173 8.76 -16.31 4.08
N ILE A 174 7.70 -17.02 3.69
CA ILE A 174 6.55 -17.32 4.56
C ILE A 174 6.49 -18.82 4.90
N ARG A 175 5.65 -19.17 5.86
CA ARG A 175 5.37 -20.57 6.26
C ARG A 175 3.87 -20.83 6.36
N ASP A 176 3.49 -22.04 6.74
CA ASP A 176 2.10 -22.44 7.02
C ASP A 176 1.11 -22.18 5.87
N ILE A 177 1.53 -22.42 4.61
CA ILE A 177 0.73 -22.15 3.40
C ILE A 177 -0.67 -22.76 3.48
N ALA A 178 -0.82 -23.96 4.05
CA ALA A 178 -2.12 -24.60 4.21
C ALA A 178 -3.07 -23.75 5.07
N GLY A 179 -2.62 -23.31 6.25
CA GLY A 179 -3.43 -22.46 7.13
C GLY A 179 -3.68 -21.07 6.54
N LEU A 180 -2.71 -20.51 5.80
CA LEU A 180 -2.92 -19.24 5.10
C LEU A 180 -3.95 -19.34 3.95
N LYS A 181 -4.00 -20.47 3.25
CA LYS A 181 -5.03 -20.75 2.23
C LYS A 181 -6.44 -20.80 2.82
N GLU A 182 -6.59 -21.35 4.02
CA GLU A 182 -7.89 -21.47 4.70
C GLU A 182 -8.53 -20.11 5.03
N ILE A 183 -7.73 -19.03 5.13
CA ILE A 183 -8.25 -17.66 5.34
C ILE A 183 -9.09 -17.19 4.15
N GLY A 184 -8.84 -17.71 2.95
CA GLY A 184 -9.58 -17.42 1.72
C GLY A 184 -9.28 -16.02 1.15
N GLY A 185 -9.64 -14.96 1.85
CA GLY A 185 -9.50 -13.56 1.40
C GLY A 185 -8.11 -12.95 1.60
N PHE A 186 -7.15 -13.71 2.13
CA PHE A 186 -5.80 -13.22 2.42
C PHE A 186 -4.93 -13.18 1.15
N THR A 187 -5.05 -12.08 0.40
CA THR A 187 -4.21 -11.84 -0.78
C THR A 187 -2.75 -11.67 -0.38
N SER A 188 -1.83 -12.37 -1.03
CA SER A 188 -0.43 -12.39 -0.59
C SER A 188 0.53 -12.37 -1.78
N PHE A 189 1.55 -11.53 -1.66
CA PHE A 189 2.71 -11.48 -2.53
C PHE A 189 3.94 -11.70 -1.66
N PHE A 190 4.71 -12.76 -1.92
CA PHE A 190 5.87 -13.12 -1.11
C PHE A 190 7.00 -13.72 -1.96
N ARG A 191 8.24 -13.75 -1.46
CA ARG A 191 9.38 -14.23 -2.26
C ARG A 191 9.55 -15.73 -2.25
N SER A 192 9.39 -16.36 -1.10
CA SER A 192 9.68 -17.78 -0.95
C SER A 192 8.89 -18.45 0.17
N TYR A 193 8.95 -19.78 0.20
CA TYR A 193 8.41 -20.59 1.28
C TYR A 193 9.54 -21.37 1.95
N HIS A 194 9.53 -21.42 3.28
CA HIS A 194 10.38 -22.32 4.05
C HIS A 194 9.64 -22.82 5.31
N PRO A 195 9.76 -24.09 5.71
CA PRO A 195 9.01 -24.64 6.85
C PRO A 195 9.53 -24.19 8.23
N SER A 196 10.66 -23.49 8.29
CA SER A 196 11.22 -22.97 9.54
C SER A 196 10.51 -21.69 10.01
N HIS A 197 11.07 -21.05 11.04
CA HIS A 197 10.50 -19.83 11.61
C HIS A 197 11.55 -18.89 12.16
N HIS A 198 11.20 -17.61 12.23
CA HIS A 198 12.03 -16.58 12.85
C HIS A 198 12.35 -16.88 14.32
N LEU A 199 13.59 -16.54 14.68
CA LEU A 199 14.21 -16.80 15.97
C LEU A 199 14.51 -15.45 16.61
N ASN A 200 13.93 -15.21 17.79
CA ASN A 200 13.89 -13.91 18.45
C ASN A 200 14.59 -13.90 19.82
N ASP A 201 15.48 -14.85 20.09
CA ASP A 201 16.16 -14.94 21.38
C ASP A 201 17.54 -14.27 21.30
N PRO A 202 17.72 -13.06 21.85
CA PRO A 202 19.01 -12.36 21.82
C PRO A 202 20.11 -13.06 22.66
N ASP A 203 19.75 -14.02 23.53
CA ASP A 203 20.71 -14.75 24.37
C ASP A 203 21.07 -16.13 23.79
N GLY A 204 20.44 -16.54 22.69
CA GLY A 204 20.67 -17.83 22.07
C GLY A 204 20.56 -17.77 20.55
N GLN A 205 19.33 -17.86 20.05
CA GLN A 205 19.04 -17.94 18.63
C GLN A 205 18.29 -16.69 18.17
N LEU A 206 19.05 -15.73 17.67
CA LEU A 206 18.53 -14.51 17.05
C LEU A 206 18.90 -14.47 15.58
N ASN A 207 17.93 -14.25 14.70
CA ASN A 207 18.20 -14.15 13.26
C ASN A 207 17.67 -12.88 12.61
N THR A 208 16.71 -12.19 13.23
CA THR A 208 16.10 -10.98 12.69
C THR A 208 15.97 -9.91 13.78
N THR A 209 15.94 -8.64 13.39
CA THR A 209 15.69 -7.51 14.30
C THR A 209 14.85 -6.49 13.57
N LEU A 210 13.73 -6.07 14.16
CA LEU A 210 12.84 -5.05 13.59
C LEU A 210 13.42 -3.68 13.87
N VAL A 211 13.88 -3.00 12.82
CA VAL A 211 14.54 -1.69 12.93
C VAL A 211 13.66 -0.53 12.48
N GLY A 212 12.55 -0.81 11.79
CA GLY A 212 11.64 0.21 11.28
C GLY A 212 10.18 -0.25 11.28
N ILE A 213 9.28 0.61 11.74
CA ILE A 213 7.82 0.46 11.68
C ILE A 213 7.26 1.73 11.05
N ASN A 214 6.40 1.64 10.04
CA ASN A 214 5.95 2.81 9.28
C ASN A 214 7.14 3.70 8.86
N THR A 215 8.29 3.12 8.53
CA THR A 215 9.44 3.86 7.97
C THR A 215 9.48 3.68 6.45
N PRO A 216 10.12 4.60 5.70
CA PRO A 216 10.46 4.33 4.31
C PRO A 216 11.19 2.98 4.22
N THR A 217 10.78 2.13 3.29
CA THR A 217 11.41 0.84 3.04
C THR A 217 11.68 0.64 1.55
N ARG A 218 12.48 -0.36 1.23
CA ARG A 218 12.71 -0.77 -0.15
C ARG A 218 12.12 -2.16 -0.38
N ILE A 219 11.31 -2.29 -1.42
CA ILE A 219 10.79 -3.58 -1.88
C ILE A 219 11.25 -3.78 -3.32
N GLY A 220 12.15 -4.74 -3.54
CA GLY A 220 12.90 -4.81 -4.80
C GLY A 220 13.67 -3.50 -5.08
N MET A 221 13.27 -2.78 -6.14
CA MET A 221 13.82 -1.46 -6.49
C MET A 221 12.91 -0.29 -6.07
N ALA A 222 11.69 -0.58 -5.63
CA ALA A 222 10.73 0.44 -5.25
C ALA A 222 11.03 1.00 -3.87
N THR A 223 11.05 2.33 -3.75
CA THR A 223 10.91 3.00 -2.46
C THR A 223 9.43 3.00 -2.10
N VAL A 224 9.12 2.46 -0.93
CA VAL A 224 7.75 2.39 -0.40
C VAL A 224 7.65 3.28 0.82
N MET A 225 6.75 4.25 0.75
CA MET A 225 6.40 5.10 1.88
C MET A 225 5.17 4.55 2.61
N PRO A 226 5.07 4.71 3.94
CA PRO A 226 3.84 4.46 4.67
C PRO A 226 2.68 5.26 4.07
N GLY A 227 1.58 4.58 3.74
CA GLY A 227 0.40 5.17 3.09
C GLY A 227 0.45 5.20 1.55
N ASP A 228 1.54 4.75 0.90
CA ASP A 228 1.49 4.45 -0.54
C ASP A 228 0.41 3.43 -0.85
N ILE A 229 -0.19 3.54 -2.03
CA ILE A 229 -1.16 2.55 -2.50
C ILE A 229 -0.42 1.39 -3.12
N VAL A 230 -0.59 0.22 -2.52
CA VAL A 230 -0.15 -1.05 -3.08
C VAL A 230 -1.19 -1.49 -4.10
N LEU A 231 -0.76 -1.81 -5.32
CA LEU A 231 -1.54 -2.56 -6.31
C LEU A 231 -0.73 -3.80 -6.69
N GLY A 232 -1.18 -4.97 -6.23
CA GLY A 232 -0.59 -6.27 -6.57
C GLY A 232 -1.56 -7.09 -7.41
N ARG A 233 -1.09 -7.58 -8.55
CA ARG A 233 -1.84 -8.47 -9.47
C ARG A 233 -0.87 -9.12 -10.45
N ASP A 234 -1.27 -10.22 -11.07
CA ASP A 234 -0.54 -10.81 -12.20
C ASP A 234 0.95 -11.10 -11.89
N GLY A 235 1.27 -11.46 -10.63
CA GLY A 235 2.64 -11.73 -10.17
C GLY A 235 3.53 -10.49 -9.95
N GLY A 236 3.01 -9.29 -10.18
CA GLY A 236 3.68 -8.01 -9.98
C GLY A 236 3.04 -7.15 -8.88
N VAL A 237 3.83 -6.23 -8.32
CA VAL A 237 3.37 -5.24 -7.34
C VAL A 237 3.89 -3.87 -7.74
N ILE A 238 2.99 -2.87 -7.78
CA ILE A 238 3.33 -1.46 -7.99
C ILE A 238 2.92 -0.62 -6.77
N PHE A 239 3.79 0.32 -6.39
CA PHE A 239 3.61 1.20 -5.22
C PHE A 239 3.35 2.63 -5.69
N ILE A 240 2.11 3.07 -5.56
CA ILE A 240 1.62 4.34 -6.10
C ILE A 240 1.64 5.40 -4.99
N PRO A 241 2.39 6.50 -5.14
CA PRO A 241 2.32 7.62 -4.21
C PRO A 241 0.88 8.11 -4.01
N PRO A 242 0.45 8.43 -2.78
CA PRO A 242 -0.96 8.63 -2.47
C PRO A 242 -1.58 9.82 -3.22
N HIS A 243 -0.78 10.87 -3.49
CA HIS A 243 -1.21 12.03 -4.27
C HIS A 243 -1.46 11.72 -5.76
N LEU A 244 -0.95 10.59 -6.28
CA LEU A 244 -1.18 10.14 -7.65
C LEU A 244 -2.29 9.09 -7.77
N ALA A 245 -2.79 8.55 -6.64
CA ALA A 245 -3.74 7.45 -6.65
C ALA A 245 -5.03 7.76 -7.45
N GLU A 246 -5.59 8.95 -7.28
CA GLU A 246 -6.79 9.35 -8.03
C GLU A 246 -6.50 9.51 -9.53
N ARG A 247 -5.34 10.05 -9.89
CA ARG A 247 -4.94 10.22 -11.29
C ARG A 247 -4.76 8.88 -11.99
N VAL A 248 -4.14 7.90 -11.31
CA VAL A 248 -4.01 6.53 -11.80
C VAL A 248 -5.38 5.94 -12.11
N VAL A 249 -6.31 6.02 -11.16
CA VAL A 249 -7.66 5.50 -11.33
C VAL A 249 -8.40 6.19 -12.48
N LYS A 250 -8.43 7.53 -12.52
CA LYS A 250 -9.10 8.28 -13.59
C LYS A 250 -8.52 7.95 -14.97
N THR A 251 -7.20 7.77 -15.05
CA THR A 251 -6.52 7.41 -16.31
C THR A 251 -6.93 6.01 -16.77
N SER A 252 -6.92 5.01 -15.87
CA SER A 252 -7.36 3.64 -16.17
C SER A 252 -8.83 3.59 -16.59
N GLU A 253 -9.70 4.40 -15.98
CA GLU A 253 -11.11 4.48 -16.39
C GLU A 253 -11.28 5.00 -17.82
N ILE A 254 -10.53 6.03 -18.21
CA ILE A 254 -10.54 6.54 -19.58
C ILE A 254 -10.03 5.47 -20.55
N VAL A 255 -8.88 4.86 -20.27
CA VAL A 255 -8.29 3.81 -21.11
C VAL A 255 -9.27 2.67 -21.31
N ARG A 256 -9.88 2.17 -20.23
CA ARG A 256 -10.90 1.10 -20.29
C ARG A 256 -12.09 1.48 -21.16
N LEU A 257 -12.62 2.69 -21.02
CA LEU A 257 -13.74 3.16 -21.86
C LEU A 257 -13.32 3.23 -23.33
N ARG A 258 -12.12 3.73 -23.62
CA ARG A 258 -11.58 3.79 -24.98
C ARG A 258 -11.41 2.39 -25.58
N ASP A 259 -10.90 1.45 -24.81
CA ASP A 259 -10.71 0.05 -25.23
C ASP A 259 -12.06 -0.63 -25.49
N MET A 260 -13.05 -0.45 -24.61
CA MET A 260 -14.39 -0.98 -24.80
C MET A 260 -15.02 -0.49 -26.10
N PHE A 261 -14.97 0.82 -26.34
CA PHE A 261 -15.45 1.43 -27.58
C PHE A 261 -14.66 0.93 -28.80
N GLY A 262 -13.33 0.95 -28.74
CA GLY A 262 -12.46 0.51 -29.82
C GLY A 262 -12.74 -0.93 -30.21
N HIS A 263 -12.77 -1.85 -29.24
CA HIS A 263 -13.09 -3.25 -29.48
C HIS A 263 -14.48 -3.45 -30.10
N GLU A 264 -15.48 -2.69 -29.67
CA GLU A 264 -16.81 -2.72 -30.27
C GLU A 264 -16.77 -2.29 -31.74
N LYS A 265 -16.17 -1.13 -32.04
CA LYS A 265 -16.14 -0.59 -33.40
C LYS A 265 -15.27 -1.41 -34.36
N LEU A 266 -14.23 -2.07 -33.86
CA LEU A 266 -13.45 -3.04 -34.62
C LEU A 266 -14.25 -4.29 -34.96
N ARG A 267 -15.05 -4.82 -34.02
CA ARG A 267 -15.97 -5.95 -34.29
C ARG A 267 -17.06 -5.59 -35.29
N GLU A 268 -17.55 -4.36 -35.24
CA GLU A 268 -18.51 -3.80 -36.22
C GLU A 268 -17.86 -3.50 -37.58
N GLN A 269 -16.53 -3.59 -37.69
CA GLN A 269 -15.75 -3.19 -38.87
C GLN A 269 -15.99 -1.72 -39.28
N LYS A 270 -16.37 -0.86 -38.32
CA LYS A 270 -16.63 0.57 -38.55
C LYS A 270 -15.33 1.36 -38.71
N TYR A 271 -14.31 1.01 -37.94
CA TYR A 271 -12.97 1.58 -38.01
C TYR A 271 -11.92 0.47 -38.16
N THR A 272 -10.74 0.82 -38.63
CA THR A 272 -9.57 -0.06 -38.70
C THR A 272 -8.78 -0.05 -37.38
N ALA A 273 -7.98 -1.10 -37.15
CA ALA A 273 -7.08 -1.16 -35.99
C ALA A 273 -6.13 0.05 -35.95
N GLY A 274 -5.60 0.45 -37.12
CA GLY A 274 -4.71 1.61 -37.22
C GLY A 274 -5.39 2.94 -36.85
N GLU A 275 -6.70 3.08 -37.06
CA GLU A 275 -7.43 4.29 -36.64
C GLU A 275 -7.68 4.33 -35.13
N ILE A 276 -7.98 3.17 -34.52
CA ILE A 276 -8.26 3.05 -33.09
C ILE A 276 -6.98 3.17 -32.24
N ASP A 277 -5.86 2.61 -32.71
CA ASP A 277 -4.59 2.59 -31.97
C ASP A 277 -3.81 3.92 -32.03
N ASN A 278 -4.28 4.88 -32.84
CA ASN A 278 -3.66 6.20 -33.01
C ASN A 278 -4.43 7.30 -32.26
N ARG A 279 -3.92 8.53 -32.37
CA ARG A 279 -4.71 9.71 -32.01
C ARG A 279 -5.99 9.73 -32.84
N TRP A 280 -7.13 9.70 -32.15
CA TRP A 280 -8.44 9.67 -32.77
C TRP A 280 -8.72 10.96 -33.55
N SER A 281 -9.40 10.81 -34.69
CA SER A 281 -9.93 11.94 -35.46
C SER A 281 -11.13 12.56 -34.74
N GLU A 282 -11.51 13.79 -35.11
CA GLU A 282 -12.72 14.42 -34.56
C GLU A 282 -13.99 13.58 -34.77
N GLU A 283 -14.03 12.77 -35.84
CA GLU A 283 -15.14 11.87 -36.12
C GLU A 283 -15.22 10.76 -35.07
N ILE A 284 -14.10 10.10 -34.78
CA ILE A 284 -14.01 9.04 -33.78
C ILE A 284 -14.29 9.61 -32.38
N GLU A 285 -13.77 10.79 -32.05
CA GLU A 285 -14.04 11.44 -30.74
C GLU A 285 -15.53 11.78 -30.55
N LYS A 286 -16.21 12.23 -31.60
CA LYS A 286 -17.68 12.47 -31.57
C LYS A 286 -18.45 11.17 -31.42
N ASP A 287 -18.03 10.12 -32.12
CA ASP A 287 -18.63 8.80 -32.02
C ASP A 287 -18.45 8.20 -30.62
N PHE A 288 -17.26 8.32 -30.05
CA PHE A 288 -16.97 7.92 -28.67
C PHE A 288 -17.83 8.70 -27.67
N SER A 289 -17.95 10.01 -27.82
CA SER A 289 -18.80 10.84 -26.97
C SER A 289 -20.27 10.41 -27.03
N LYS A 290 -20.75 10.07 -28.23
CA LYS A 290 -22.10 9.55 -28.42
C LYS A 290 -22.26 8.18 -27.75
N TRP A 291 -21.33 7.27 -27.98
CA TRP A 291 -21.30 5.93 -27.39
C TRP A 291 -21.32 5.98 -25.86
N LEU A 292 -20.55 6.88 -25.24
CA LEU A 292 -20.54 7.08 -23.78
C LEU A 292 -21.92 7.50 -23.24
N ASN A 293 -22.64 8.38 -23.95
CA ASN A 293 -23.98 8.79 -23.54
C ASN A 293 -25.00 7.65 -23.69
N GLU A 294 -24.90 6.87 -24.76
CA GLU A 294 -25.81 5.75 -25.04
C GLU A 294 -25.65 4.59 -24.04
N HIS A 295 -24.44 4.38 -23.52
CA HIS A 295 -24.12 3.25 -22.63
C HIS A 295 -23.87 3.67 -21.18
N ILE A 296 -24.14 4.92 -20.79
CA ILE A 296 -23.75 5.47 -19.47
C ILE A 296 -24.23 4.64 -18.27
N ASP A 297 -25.32 3.90 -18.41
CA ASP A 297 -25.91 3.07 -17.36
C ASP A 297 -25.29 1.66 -17.25
N GLU A 298 -24.51 1.24 -18.26
CA GLU A 298 -23.94 -0.11 -18.40
C GLU A 298 -22.42 -0.14 -18.21
N LEU A 299 -21.77 1.02 -18.23
CA LEU A 299 -20.31 1.12 -18.20
C LEU A 299 -19.72 0.87 -16.80
N PRO A 300 -18.52 0.25 -16.71
CA PRO A 300 -17.86 -0.09 -15.45
C PRO A 300 -17.13 1.11 -14.80
N VAL A 301 -17.63 2.32 -15.03
CA VAL A 301 -17.08 3.60 -14.56
C VAL A 301 -18.22 4.42 -13.96
N PRO A 302 -18.03 5.10 -12.81
CA PRO A 302 -19.10 5.91 -12.21
C PRO A 302 -19.65 6.96 -13.19
N LYS A 303 -20.97 7.16 -13.19
CA LYS A 303 -21.64 8.09 -14.12
C LYS A 303 -21.10 9.51 -13.99
N GLU A 304 -20.77 9.94 -12.79
CA GLU A 304 -20.22 11.25 -12.50
C GLU A 304 -18.87 11.46 -13.20
N GLN A 305 -18.04 10.41 -13.28
CA GLN A 305 -16.76 10.45 -13.98
C GLN A 305 -16.97 10.50 -15.50
N ILE A 306 -17.88 9.69 -16.05
CA ILE A 306 -18.22 9.75 -17.48
C ILE A 306 -18.74 11.14 -17.86
N GLN A 307 -19.57 11.75 -17.02
CA GLN A 307 -20.04 13.12 -17.22
C GLN A 307 -18.92 14.16 -17.13
N GLU A 308 -17.95 13.98 -16.24
CA GLU A 308 -16.76 14.83 -16.16
C GLU A 308 -15.97 14.75 -17.47
N LEU A 309 -15.70 13.53 -17.97
CA LEU A 309 -15.01 13.29 -19.25
C LEU A 309 -15.72 13.96 -20.41
N LEU A 310 -17.04 13.78 -20.53
CA LEU A 310 -17.84 14.38 -21.61
C LEU A 310 -17.78 15.91 -21.60
N LYS A 311 -17.68 16.53 -20.42
CA LYS A 311 -17.58 17.99 -20.27
C LYS A 311 -16.20 18.51 -20.67
N THR A 312 -15.14 17.83 -20.25
CA THR A 312 -13.76 18.28 -20.47
C THR A 312 -13.21 17.82 -21.83
N ARG A 313 -13.82 16.82 -22.45
CA ARG A 313 -13.31 16.11 -23.63
C ARG A 313 -11.86 15.66 -23.47
N THR A 314 -11.52 15.25 -22.25
CA THR A 314 -10.18 14.76 -21.93
C THR A 314 -10.14 13.25 -22.11
N TRP A 315 -9.70 12.79 -23.28
CA TRP A 315 -9.38 11.40 -23.58
C TRP A 315 -8.31 11.32 -24.66
#